data_AF-A0A953KF01-F1
#
_entry.id   AF-A0A953KF01-F1
#
_cell.length_a   1.000
_cell.length_b   1.000
_cell.length_c   1.000
_cell.angle_alpha   90.00
_cell.angle_beta   90.00
_cell.angle_gamma   90.00
#
_symmetry.space_group_name_H-M   'P 1'
#
loop_
_entity.id
_entity.type
_entity.pdbx_description
1 polymer ?
#
loop_
_entity_poly.entity_id
_entity_poly.type
_entity_poly.pdbx_seq_one_letter_code
_entity_poly.pdbx_strand_id
1 'polypeptide(L)'
;MSSYTPKSFRAETRTISEKLFFVIFTLCLMVCVPFSAQAQTATLVLQWTPPSNVAGITHYRIYVRPASGSYDGTFYTVAGAATNSLSIANVAPGSYVFKATSYNSNAALESAASNETAGSVFLTSLEGISSAAQLVGRTFRFKAFSVGGTTAVVDVSAAANSAGLITVPTGASALSANFDLLLSSSSYLSRRQNNRSRSDTSALPMLPAGNLDLDSPGTVNSFDYSVLKTNWAGTNATADINRDGIVNAFDYNYLKKNWFLSSDQ
;
A
#
# COMPACT_ATOMS: atom_id res chain seq x y z
N MET A 1 -42.87 -56.10 -43.92
CA MET A 1 -41.44 -55.72 -43.86
C MET A 1 -41.28 -54.36 -44.54
N SER A 2 -41.03 -53.31 -43.77
CA SER A 2 -40.62 -52.00 -44.30
C SER A 2 -39.54 -51.48 -43.36
N SER A 3 -38.31 -51.41 -43.87
CA SER A 3 -37.10 -51.04 -43.12
C SER A 3 -36.95 -49.52 -43.15
N TYR A 4 -36.97 -48.89 -41.97
CA TYR A 4 -36.70 -47.47 -41.80
C TYR A 4 -35.22 -47.26 -41.46
N THR A 5 -34.48 -46.53 -42.29
CA THR A 5 -33.08 -46.14 -42.06
C THR A 5 -33.02 -44.66 -41.68
N PRO A 6 -32.58 -44.29 -40.47
CA PRO A 6 -32.45 -42.89 -40.10
C PRO A 6 -31.23 -42.23 -40.76
N LYS A 7 -31.44 -41.08 -41.39
CA LYS A 7 -30.38 -40.22 -41.95
C LYS A 7 -29.57 -39.55 -40.83
N SER A 8 -28.25 -39.63 -40.91
CA SER A 8 -27.32 -39.01 -39.96
C SER A 8 -27.27 -37.49 -40.13
N PHE A 9 -27.71 -36.76 -39.10
CA PHE A 9 -27.63 -35.31 -39.00
C PHE A 9 -26.37 -34.92 -38.20
N ARG A 10 -25.18 -34.99 -38.83
CA ARG A 10 -23.93 -34.64 -38.12
C ARG A 10 -22.83 -34.19 -39.09
N ALA A 11 -22.86 -32.92 -39.51
CA ALA A 11 -21.71 -32.33 -40.20
C ALA A 11 -21.60 -30.78 -40.17
N GLU A 12 -22.68 -30.02 -39.96
CA GLU A 12 -22.62 -28.57 -40.32
C GLU A 12 -22.34 -27.58 -39.18
N THR A 13 -22.30 -27.99 -37.91
CA THR A 13 -22.13 -27.04 -36.78
C THR A 13 -20.68 -26.68 -36.42
N ARG A 14 -19.67 -27.30 -37.04
CA ARG A 14 -18.25 -27.07 -36.66
C ARG A 14 -17.62 -25.82 -37.28
N THR A 15 -18.04 -25.38 -38.46
CA THR A 15 -17.36 -24.31 -39.20
C THR A 15 -17.70 -22.89 -38.72
N ILE A 16 -18.85 -22.69 -38.07
CA ILE A 16 -19.24 -21.38 -37.54
C ILE A 16 -18.49 -21.06 -36.23
N SER A 17 -18.21 -22.08 -35.41
CA SER A 17 -17.48 -21.93 -34.14
C SER A 17 -16.04 -21.45 -34.34
N GLU A 18 -15.34 -21.97 -35.34
CA GLU A 18 -13.92 -21.62 -35.58
C GLU A 18 -13.76 -20.21 -36.17
N LYS A 19 -14.66 -19.80 -37.07
CA LYS A 19 -14.64 -18.45 -37.66
C LYS A 19 -15.06 -17.38 -36.66
N LEU A 20 -16.02 -17.66 -35.78
CA LEU A 20 -16.43 -16.74 -34.72
C LEU A 20 -15.31 -16.58 -33.66
N PHE A 21 -14.61 -17.66 -33.33
CA PHE A 21 -13.46 -17.62 -32.42
C PHE A 21 -12.30 -16.78 -32.98
N PHE A 22 -12.01 -16.89 -34.28
CA PHE A 22 -10.97 -16.09 -34.93
C PHE A 22 -11.32 -14.60 -35.02
N VAL A 23 -12.57 -14.24 -35.28
CA VAL A 23 -13.01 -12.84 -35.32
C VAL A 23 -12.95 -12.19 -33.94
N ILE A 24 -13.36 -12.91 -32.88
CA ILE A 24 -13.27 -12.41 -31.49
C ILE A 24 -11.80 -12.27 -31.06
N PHE A 25 -10.94 -13.23 -31.39
CA PHE A 25 -9.50 -13.18 -31.03
C PHE A 25 -8.77 -12.03 -31.76
N THR A 26 -9.14 -11.75 -33.01
CA THR A 26 -8.53 -10.66 -33.80
C THR A 26 -9.03 -9.29 -33.35
N LEU A 27 -10.31 -9.17 -32.93
CA LEU A 27 -10.86 -7.92 -32.39
C LEU A 27 -10.25 -7.59 -31.00
N CYS A 28 -9.86 -8.59 -30.22
CA CYS A 28 -9.19 -8.41 -28.92
C CYS A 28 -7.73 -7.92 -29.07
N LEU A 29 -7.05 -8.23 -30.17
CA LEU A 29 -5.65 -7.84 -30.39
C LEU A 29 -5.48 -6.37 -30.81
N MET A 30 -6.55 -5.69 -31.24
CA MET A 30 -6.49 -4.35 -31.85
C MET A 30 -6.87 -3.19 -30.92
N VAL A 31 -7.10 -3.44 -29.63
CA VAL A 31 -7.30 -2.40 -28.60
C VAL A 31 -6.12 -2.42 -27.63
N CYS A 32 -4.90 -2.38 -28.19
CA CYS A 32 -3.69 -2.14 -27.40
C CYS A 32 -3.56 -0.63 -27.17
N VAL A 33 -4.46 -0.07 -26.35
CA VAL A 33 -4.28 1.30 -25.85
C VAL A 33 -3.02 1.29 -24.99
N PRO A 34 -2.02 2.16 -25.28
CA PRO A 34 -0.87 2.28 -24.40
C PRO A 34 -1.39 2.72 -23.02
N PHE A 35 -1.33 1.81 -22.06
CA PHE A 35 -1.58 2.13 -20.66
C PHE A 35 -0.41 3.02 -20.24
N SER A 36 -0.63 4.33 -20.15
CA SER A 36 0.34 5.20 -19.52
C SER A 36 0.39 4.79 -18.05
N ALA A 37 1.55 4.30 -17.59
CA ALA A 37 1.78 4.04 -16.19
C ALA A 37 1.64 5.36 -15.44
N GLN A 38 0.47 5.60 -14.85
CA GLN A 38 0.26 6.78 -14.03
C GLN A 38 1.22 6.68 -12.85
N ALA A 39 2.07 7.71 -12.68
CA ALA A 39 2.98 7.76 -11.55
C ALA A 39 2.16 7.66 -10.24
N GLN A 40 2.49 6.68 -9.40
CA GLN A 40 1.82 6.49 -8.11
C GLN A 40 2.33 7.57 -7.15
N THR A 41 1.42 8.29 -6.49
CA THR A 41 1.76 9.47 -5.69
C THR A 41 1.00 9.52 -4.35
N ALA A 42 1.65 9.92 -3.25
CA ALA A 42 1.18 9.74 -1.88
C ALA A 42 0.90 11.03 -1.14
N THR A 43 0.22 10.90 0.01
CA THR A 43 0.19 11.96 1.02
C THR A 43 1.25 11.75 2.10
N LEU A 44 2.29 12.57 2.11
CA LEU A 44 3.33 12.63 3.15
C LEU A 44 2.88 13.56 4.29
N VAL A 45 2.73 13.03 5.51
CA VAL A 45 2.43 13.81 6.72
C VAL A 45 3.72 14.15 7.44
N LEU A 46 3.96 15.43 7.63
CA LEU A 46 5.12 16.00 8.32
C LEU A 46 4.66 16.60 9.64
N GLN A 47 5.43 16.38 10.71
CA GLN A 47 5.15 16.96 12.03
C GLN A 47 6.41 17.61 12.61
N TRP A 48 6.25 18.76 13.26
CA TRP A 48 7.34 19.47 13.94
C TRP A 48 6.93 19.89 15.35
N THR A 49 7.89 20.32 16.16
CA THR A 49 7.60 20.90 17.48
C THR A 49 7.61 22.43 17.35
N PRO A 50 6.48 23.12 17.62
CA PRO A 50 6.45 24.58 17.68
C PRO A 50 7.43 25.14 18.73
N PRO A 51 7.98 26.35 18.53
CA PRO A 51 8.80 27.00 19.55
C PRO A 51 7.97 27.29 20.81
N SER A 52 8.63 27.32 21.97
CA SER A 52 7.98 27.60 23.27
C SER A 52 7.36 29.00 23.35
N ASN A 53 7.87 29.95 22.56
CA ASN A 53 7.29 31.26 22.37
C ASN A 53 6.75 31.39 20.95
N VAL A 54 5.42 31.51 20.83
CA VAL A 54 4.72 31.63 19.56
C VAL A 54 4.30 33.06 19.22
N ALA A 55 4.66 34.04 20.06
CA ALA A 55 4.28 35.44 19.88
C ALA A 55 4.84 36.00 18.55
N GLY A 56 3.96 36.57 17.73
CA GLY A 56 4.33 37.17 16.44
C GLY A 56 4.50 36.17 15.29
N ILE A 57 4.36 34.85 15.53
CA ILE A 57 4.34 33.87 14.43
C ILE A 57 2.99 33.95 13.73
N THR A 58 3.00 34.19 12.43
CA THR A 58 1.77 34.20 11.61
C THR A 58 1.59 32.90 10.85
N HIS A 59 2.69 32.28 10.41
CA HIS A 59 2.69 30.97 9.76
C HIS A 59 4.06 30.29 9.89
N TYR A 60 4.11 29.02 9.50
CA TYR A 60 5.34 28.27 9.28
C TYR A 60 5.62 28.12 7.79
N ARG A 61 6.90 28.10 7.43
CA ARG A 61 7.36 27.64 6.11
C ARG A 61 8.02 26.28 6.26
N ILE A 62 7.53 25.31 5.50
CA ILE A 62 8.01 23.93 5.53
C ILE A 62 8.77 23.66 4.24
N TYR A 63 10.06 23.42 4.37
CA TYR A 63 10.95 23.07 3.26
C TYR A 63 11.09 21.56 3.19
N VAL A 64 10.93 20.98 2.00
CA VAL A 64 11.00 19.52 1.80
C VAL A 64 11.93 19.21 0.65
N ARG A 65 12.76 18.18 0.80
CA ARG A 65 13.66 17.69 -0.25
C ARG A 65 13.72 16.16 -0.25
N PRO A 66 14.06 15.50 -1.37
CA PRO A 66 14.52 14.13 -1.34
C PRO A 66 15.75 14.01 -0.42
N ALA A 67 15.89 12.89 0.30
CA ALA A 67 16.97 12.71 1.27
C ALA A 67 18.38 12.84 0.65
N SER A 68 18.53 12.48 -0.62
CA SER A 68 19.77 12.61 -1.41
C SER A 68 19.95 13.96 -2.11
N GLY A 69 18.95 14.85 -2.08
CA GLY A 69 18.95 16.12 -2.79
C GLY A 69 19.27 17.33 -1.91
N SER A 70 19.22 18.53 -2.48
CA SER A 70 19.32 19.81 -1.76
C SER A 70 17.95 20.48 -1.70
N TYR A 71 17.77 21.41 -0.75
CA TYR A 71 16.61 22.31 -0.79
C TYR A 71 16.74 23.28 -1.97
N ASP A 72 15.68 23.41 -2.76
CA ASP A 72 15.60 24.29 -3.93
C ASP A 72 15.04 25.69 -3.59
N GLY A 73 14.67 25.92 -2.33
CA GLY A 73 14.05 27.16 -1.84
C GLY A 73 12.52 27.15 -1.91
N THR A 74 11.90 26.11 -2.47
CA THR A 74 10.45 25.93 -2.46
C THR A 74 9.97 25.54 -1.05
N PHE A 75 8.84 26.10 -0.62
CA PHE A 75 8.25 25.83 0.69
C PHE A 75 6.72 25.76 0.65
N TYR A 76 6.17 25.06 1.64
CA TYR A 76 4.75 25.06 1.95
C TYR A 76 4.46 26.02 3.08
N THR A 77 3.38 26.78 2.96
CA THR A 77 2.91 27.69 4.01
C THR A 77 1.87 27.01 4.88
N VAL A 78 2.09 27.02 6.20
CA VAL A 78 1.14 26.48 7.18
C VAL A 78 0.72 27.58 8.14
N ALA A 79 -0.53 28.03 8.03
CA ALA A 79 -1.06 29.09 8.87
C ALA A 79 -1.26 28.65 10.32
N GLY A 80 -1.14 29.61 11.25
CA GLY A 80 -1.46 29.43 12.66
C GLY A 80 -0.25 29.03 13.51
N ALA A 81 -0.02 29.80 14.58
CA ALA A 81 1.14 29.63 15.43
C ALA A 81 1.14 28.32 16.25
N ALA A 82 -0.05 27.74 16.47
CA ALA A 82 -0.25 26.47 17.16
C ALA A 82 -0.19 25.23 16.24
N THR A 83 -0.16 25.42 14.91
CA THR A 83 -0.16 24.31 13.97
C THR A 83 1.21 23.63 13.93
N ASN A 84 1.22 22.30 13.95
CA ASN A 84 2.44 21.51 14.05
C ASN A 84 2.53 20.35 13.04
N SER A 85 1.65 20.34 12.03
CA SER A 85 1.60 19.29 11.01
C SER A 85 1.25 19.82 9.62
N LEU A 86 1.75 19.16 8.58
CA LEU A 86 1.44 19.41 7.16
C LEU A 86 1.26 18.09 6.42
N SER A 87 0.22 18.00 5.59
CA SER A 87 0.01 16.89 4.66
C SER A 87 0.31 17.32 3.23
N ILE A 88 1.31 16.70 2.59
CA ILE A 88 1.71 16.98 1.21
C ILE A 88 1.19 15.86 0.33
N ALA A 89 0.23 16.15 -0.55
CA ALA A 89 -0.28 15.20 -1.51
C ALA A 89 0.67 15.03 -2.71
N ASN A 90 0.44 13.96 -3.47
CA ASN A 90 1.12 13.64 -4.71
C ASN A 90 2.65 13.45 -4.65
N VAL A 91 3.16 12.94 -3.52
CA VAL A 91 4.59 12.66 -3.34
C VAL A 91 4.98 11.29 -3.91
N ALA A 92 5.98 11.22 -4.78
CA ALA A 92 6.47 9.95 -5.31
C ALA A 92 7.04 9.03 -4.19
N PRO A 93 7.10 7.71 -4.38
CA PRO A 93 7.79 6.83 -3.44
C PRO A 93 9.24 7.25 -3.23
N GLY A 94 9.68 7.31 -1.97
CA GLY A 94 11.04 7.75 -1.63
C GLY A 94 11.22 8.22 -0.20
N SER A 95 12.47 8.52 0.15
CA SER A 95 12.85 9.12 1.43
C SER A 95 12.97 10.64 1.28
N TYR A 96 12.39 11.37 2.22
CA TYR A 96 12.31 12.81 2.25
C TYR A 96 12.84 13.37 3.55
N VAL A 97 13.40 14.58 3.50
CA VAL A 97 13.84 15.32 4.67
C VAL A 97 13.20 16.70 4.64
N PHE A 98 12.73 17.16 5.80
CA PHE A 98 12.10 18.47 5.93
C PHE A 98 12.64 19.25 7.11
N LYS A 99 12.49 20.58 7.02
CA LYS A 99 12.75 21.52 8.10
C LYS A 99 11.65 22.58 8.12
N ALA A 100 11.35 23.10 9.29
CA ALA A 100 10.36 24.13 9.49
C ALA A 100 11.03 25.43 9.96
N THR A 101 10.57 26.57 9.46
CA THR A 101 10.87 27.90 9.99
C THR A 101 9.57 28.55 10.41
N SER A 102 9.64 29.41 11.43
CA SER A 102 8.53 30.29 11.80
C SER A 102 8.67 31.62 11.06
N TYR A 103 7.55 32.19 10.64
CA TYR A 103 7.51 33.42 9.88
C TYR A 103 6.57 34.44 10.51
N ASN A 104 7.04 35.68 10.60
CA ASN A 104 6.25 36.84 11.01
C ASN A 104 5.99 37.73 9.80
N SER A 105 4.76 37.69 9.28
CA SER A 105 4.37 38.49 8.12
C SER A 105 4.33 39.99 8.38
N ASN A 106 4.15 40.42 9.63
CA ASN A 106 4.11 41.84 9.96
C ASN A 106 5.51 42.46 9.97
N ALA A 107 6.52 41.68 10.37
CA ALA A 107 7.92 42.10 10.39
C ALA A 107 8.72 41.66 9.15
N ALA A 108 8.13 40.81 8.30
CA ALA A 108 8.82 40.13 7.20
C ALA A 108 10.10 39.40 7.66
N LEU A 109 10.05 38.77 8.84
CA LEU A 109 11.16 38.04 9.44
C LEU A 109 10.89 36.54 9.44
N GLU A 110 11.95 35.79 9.16
CA GLU A 110 11.97 34.32 9.22
C GLU A 110 12.98 33.86 10.27
N SER A 111 12.60 32.87 11.07
CA SER A 111 13.49 32.32 12.09
C SER A 111 14.59 31.44 11.49
N ALA A 112 15.57 31.07 12.30
CA ALA A 112 16.42 29.92 12.01
C ALA A 112 15.56 28.66 11.79
N ALA A 113 16.07 27.75 10.94
CA ALA A 113 15.40 26.50 10.67
C ALA A 113 15.47 25.54 11.85
N SER A 114 14.42 24.72 12.00
CA SER A 114 14.45 23.56 12.88
C SER A 114 15.53 22.56 12.44
N ASN A 115 15.83 21.61 13.32
CA ASN A 115 16.52 20.39 12.92
C ASN A 115 15.76 19.70 11.77
N GLU A 116 16.51 19.01 10.92
CA GLU A 116 15.95 18.20 9.85
C GLU A 116 15.25 16.96 10.44
N THR A 117 14.05 16.68 9.94
CA THR A 117 13.28 15.48 10.26
C THR A 117 13.08 14.66 8.98
N ALA A 118 13.26 13.34 9.04
CA ALA A 118 13.15 12.46 7.88
C ALA A 118 11.81 11.74 7.85
N GLY A 119 11.16 11.68 6.68
CA GLY A 119 9.97 10.89 6.39
C GLY A 119 10.14 9.99 5.17
N SER A 120 9.28 8.99 5.02
CA SER A 120 9.36 8.06 3.88
C SER A 120 7.99 7.64 3.40
N VAL A 121 7.88 7.54 2.08
CA VAL A 121 6.70 7.12 1.35
C VAL A 121 7.02 5.81 0.65
N PHE A 122 6.22 4.78 0.90
CA PHE A 122 6.45 3.46 0.30
C PHE A 122 5.24 2.96 -0.47
N LEU A 123 5.52 2.21 -1.54
CA LEU A 123 4.53 1.36 -2.19
C LEU A 123 4.32 0.09 -1.39
N THR A 124 3.07 -0.18 -1.04
CA THR A 124 2.66 -1.44 -0.45
C THR A 124 2.02 -2.34 -1.50
N SER A 125 2.09 -3.65 -1.28
CA SER A 125 1.43 -4.62 -2.14
C SER A 125 0.83 -5.71 -1.28
N LEU A 126 -0.41 -6.05 -1.59
CA LEU A 126 -1.16 -7.15 -1.01
C LEU A 126 -1.47 -8.11 -2.15
N GLU A 127 -1.24 -9.41 -1.92
CA GLU A 127 -1.55 -10.41 -2.92
C GLU A 127 -3.06 -10.44 -3.24
N GLY A 128 -3.40 -10.46 -4.53
CA GLY A 128 -4.78 -10.46 -4.99
C GLY A 128 -5.40 -9.08 -5.11
N ILE A 129 -4.71 -8.02 -4.66
CA ILE A 129 -5.08 -6.65 -4.93
C ILE A 129 -4.45 -6.20 -6.25
N SER A 130 -5.29 -5.81 -7.22
CA SER A 130 -4.87 -5.46 -8.58
C SER A 130 -4.84 -3.95 -8.83
N SER A 131 -5.38 -3.15 -7.92
CA SER A 131 -5.40 -1.69 -8.05
C SER A 131 -5.14 -0.98 -6.72
N ALA A 132 -4.52 0.21 -6.80
CA ALA A 132 -4.31 1.08 -5.65
C ALA A 132 -5.62 1.51 -4.96
N ALA A 133 -6.71 1.65 -5.73
CA ALA A 133 -8.02 2.01 -5.20
C ALA A 133 -8.55 1.00 -4.17
N GLN A 134 -8.20 -0.28 -4.32
CA GLN A 134 -8.60 -1.34 -3.38
C GLN A 134 -7.76 -1.34 -2.09
N LEU A 135 -6.65 -0.59 -2.05
CA LEU A 135 -5.82 -0.42 -0.85
C LEU A 135 -6.29 0.77 0.00
N VAL A 136 -7.18 1.63 -0.50
CA VAL A 136 -7.58 2.86 0.18
C VAL A 136 -8.18 2.58 1.55
N GLY A 137 -7.62 3.22 2.58
CA GLY A 137 -8.07 3.06 3.96
C GLY A 137 -7.64 1.75 4.61
N ARG A 138 -6.98 0.83 3.88
CA ARG A 138 -6.40 -0.37 4.50
C ARG A 138 -5.26 0.04 5.41
N THR A 139 -5.32 -0.45 6.64
CA THR A 139 -4.29 -0.22 7.64
C THR A 139 -3.19 -1.27 7.53
N PHE A 140 -1.96 -0.80 7.59
CA PHE A 140 -0.75 -1.61 7.69
C PHE A 140 -0.08 -1.29 9.01
N ARG A 141 0.43 -2.32 9.68
CA ARG A 141 1.23 -2.18 10.90
C ARG A 141 2.69 -2.39 10.54
N PHE A 142 3.51 -1.44 10.96
CA PHE A 142 4.95 -1.39 10.76
C PHE A 142 5.62 -1.59 12.11
N LYS A 143 6.29 -2.72 12.26
CA LYS A 143 7.20 -2.95 13.38
C LYS A 143 8.62 -2.89 12.87
N ALA A 144 9.44 -2.06 13.49
CA ALA A 144 10.86 -1.98 13.17
C ALA A 144 11.68 -2.41 14.38
N PHE A 145 12.76 -3.14 14.14
CA PHE A 145 13.62 -3.73 15.16
C PHE A 145 15.06 -3.29 14.90
N SER A 146 15.88 -3.24 15.95
CA SER A 146 17.33 -3.29 15.74
C SER A 146 17.67 -4.55 14.94
N VAL A 147 18.72 -4.51 14.12
CA VAL A 147 19.10 -5.66 13.28
C VAL A 147 19.31 -6.90 14.14
N GLY A 148 18.58 -7.98 13.83
CA GLY A 148 18.57 -9.24 14.61
C GLY A 148 17.76 -9.19 15.92
N GLY A 149 17.13 -8.07 16.23
CA GLY A 149 16.35 -7.88 17.45
C GLY A 149 14.95 -8.49 17.36
N THR A 150 14.37 -8.79 18.54
CA THR A 150 13.03 -9.37 18.70
C THR A 150 12.03 -8.40 19.35
N THR A 151 12.50 -7.31 19.93
CA THR A 151 11.65 -6.25 20.49
C THR A 151 11.57 -5.08 19.52
N ALA A 152 10.35 -4.70 19.15
CA ALA A 152 10.12 -3.58 18.25
C ALA A 152 10.55 -2.27 18.92
N VAL A 153 11.39 -1.49 18.24
CA VAL A 153 11.77 -0.12 18.63
C VAL A 153 10.78 0.91 18.07
N VAL A 154 10.06 0.54 17.01
CA VAL A 154 8.96 1.31 16.44
C VAL A 154 7.82 0.34 16.15
N ASP A 155 6.61 0.72 16.54
CA ASP A 155 5.38 -0.04 16.26
C ASP A 155 4.27 0.97 15.94
N VAL A 156 4.00 1.18 14.66
CA VAL A 156 3.07 2.20 14.17
C VAL A 156 2.14 1.61 13.14
N SER A 157 0.92 2.15 13.07
CA SER A 157 -0.05 1.82 12.03
C SER A 157 -0.21 3.00 11.08
N ALA A 158 -0.34 2.70 9.78
CA ALA A 158 -0.59 3.71 8.76
C ALA A 158 -1.54 3.16 7.70
N ALA A 159 -2.46 4.00 7.24
CA ALA A 159 -3.41 3.65 6.19
C ALA A 159 -2.81 3.96 4.81
N ALA A 160 -3.04 3.07 3.85
CA ALA A 160 -2.72 3.35 2.45
C ALA A 160 -3.71 4.37 1.86
N ASN A 161 -3.19 5.29 1.05
CA ASN A 161 -3.99 6.29 0.33
C ASN A 161 -4.50 5.78 -1.03
N SER A 162 -5.13 6.67 -1.81
CA SER A 162 -5.67 6.39 -3.17
C SER A 162 -4.66 5.86 -4.18
N ALA A 163 -3.36 6.04 -3.95
CA ALA A 163 -2.30 5.50 -4.78
C ALA A 163 -1.66 4.22 -4.21
N GLY A 164 -2.22 3.63 -3.13
CA GLY A 164 -1.65 2.45 -2.49
C GLY A 164 -0.35 2.74 -1.75
N LEU A 165 -0.08 4.01 -1.46
CA LEU A 165 1.14 4.44 -0.79
C LEU A 165 0.88 4.64 0.70
N ILE A 166 1.85 4.28 1.51
CA ILE A 166 1.80 4.42 2.96
C ILE A 166 2.88 5.38 3.42
N THR A 167 2.52 6.29 4.31
CA THR A 167 3.45 7.19 4.98
C THR A 167 3.71 6.67 6.38
N VAL A 168 4.97 6.35 6.67
CA VAL A 168 5.40 5.93 8.01
C VAL A 168 5.78 7.19 8.81
N PRO A 169 5.14 7.47 9.97
CA PRO A 169 5.40 8.68 10.74
C PRO A 169 6.85 8.83 11.19
N THR A 170 7.30 10.07 11.22
CA THR A 170 8.66 10.49 11.56
C THR A 170 8.85 10.59 13.08
N GLY A 171 8.55 9.52 13.81
CA GLY A 171 8.84 9.38 15.25
C GLY A 171 10.06 8.49 15.54
N ALA A 172 10.69 8.00 14.48
CA ALA A 172 11.73 6.98 14.52
C ALA A 172 13.14 7.52 14.81
N SER A 173 13.28 8.47 15.74
CA SER A 173 14.62 8.91 16.20
C SER A 173 15.40 7.77 16.87
N ALA A 174 14.71 6.71 17.30
CA ALA A 174 15.29 5.47 17.83
C ALA A 174 15.69 4.44 16.75
N LEU A 175 15.38 4.64 15.47
CA LEU A 175 15.75 3.71 14.41
C LEU A 175 17.20 3.90 13.98
N SER A 176 17.97 2.82 14.04
CA SER A 176 19.32 2.75 13.47
C SER A 176 19.30 2.93 11.95
N ALA A 177 20.46 3.25 11.37
CA ALA A 177 20.60 3.45 9.93
C ALA A 177 20.11 2.23 9.11
N ASN A 178 20.37 1.03 9.63
CA ASN A 178 19.78 -0.23 9.15
C ASN A 178 18.92 -0.85 10.26
N PHE A 179 17.84 -1.52 9.88
CA PHE A 179 16.87 -2.13 10.80
C PHE A 179 16.18 -3.34 10.15
N ASP A 180 15.58 -4.20 10.97
CA ASP A 180 14.67 -5.21 10.44
C ASP A 180 13.25 -4.65 10.45
N LEU A 181 12.50 -4.88 9.37
CA LEU A 181 11.12 -4.44 9.21
C LEU A 181 10.19 -5.65 9.22
N LEU A 182 9.17 -5.66 10.06
CA LEU A 182 8.03 -6.57 9.95
C LEU A 182 6.81 -5.76 9.55
N LEU A 183 6.25 -6.11 8.39
CA LEU A 183 5.05 -5.49 7.84
C LEU A 183 3.87 -6.45 7.96
N SER A 184 2.71 -5.95 8.40
CA SER A 184 1.48 -6.73 8.44
C SER A 184 0.24 -5.93 8.07
N SER A 185 -0.81 -6.63 7.64
CA SER A 185 -2.15 -6.07 7.40
C SER A 185 -3.19 -7.16 7.69
N SER A 186 -4.39 -6.76 8.12
CA SER A 186 -5.49 -7.70 8.40
C SER A 186 -5.79 -8.58 7.19
N SER A 187 -6.05 -9.87 7.41
CA SER A 187 -6.31 -10.88 6.36
C SER A 187 -5.09 -11.36 5.57
N TYR A 188 -3.88 -10.86 5.90
CA TYR A 188 -2.64 -11.18 5.21
C TYR A 188 -1.57 -11.68 6.18
N LEU A 189 -0.65 -12.50 5.67
CA LEU A 189 0.51 -12.96 6.41
C LEU A 189 1.53 -11.83 6.54
N SER A 190 2.13 -11.72 7.72
CA SER A 190 3.19 -10.72 7.96
C SER A 190 4.47 -11.12 7.24
N ARG A 191 5.24 -10.14 6.77
CA ARG A 191 6.54 -10.36 6.11
C ARG A 191 7.63 -9.52 6.73
N ARG A 192 8.78 -10.15 6.95
CA ARG A 192 9.98 -9.56 7.54
C ARG A 192 11.01 -9.29 6.45
N GLN A 193 11.52 -8.07 6.41
CA GLN A 193 12.67 -7.69 5.61
C GLN A 193 13.82 -7.36 6.56
N ASN A 194 14.87 -8.17 6.50
CA ASN A 194 16.04 -7.99 7.36
C ASN A 194 16.99 -6.93 6.79
N ASN A 195 17.64 -6.20 7.70
CA ASN A 195 18.71 -5.24 7.40
C ASN A 195 18.34 -4.21 6.31
N ARG A 196 17.11 -3.70 6.38
CA ARG A 196 16.62 -2.62 5.52
C ARG A 196 17.27 -1.29 5.94
N SER A 197 17.75 -0.52 4.96
CA SER A 197 18.28 0.83 5.21
C SER A 197 17.14 1.85 5.36
N ARG A 198 17.34 2.88 6.19
CA ARG A 198 16.41 4.03 6.28
C ARG A 198 16.32 4.84 4.98
N SER A 199 17.34 4.76 4.14
CA SER A 199 17.34 5.37 2.81
C SER A 199 16.84 4.42 1.70
N ASP A 200 16.44 3.20 2.05
CA ASP A 200 15.94 2.22 1.07
C ASP A 200 14.58 2.66 0.54
N THR A 201 14.51 3.00 -0.74
CA THR A 201 13.29 3.41 -1.43
C THR A 201 12.62 2.26 -2.20
N SER A 202 13.09 1.02 -2.04
CA SER A 202 12.44 -0.14 -2.66
C SER A 202 11.00 -0.26 -2.18
N ALA A 203 10.14 -0.87 -3.00
CA ALA A 203 8.81 -1.26 -2.57
C ALA A 203 8.88 -2.16 -1.32
N LEU A 204 7.83 -2.07 -0.49
CA LEU A 204 7.66 -2.97 0.65
C LEU A 204 7.44 -4.41 0.18
N PRO A 205 7.75 -5.42 1.02
CA PRO A 205 7.46 -6.80 0.67
C PRO A 205 5.94 -6.98 0.42
N MET A 206 5.61 -7.72 -0.64
CA MET A 206 4.24 -8.15 -0.88
C MET A 206 3.79 -9.07 0.27
N LEU A 207 2.63 -8.79 0.86
CA LEU A 207 2.05 -9.65 1.89
C LEU A 207 1.18 -10.73 1.24
N PRO A 208 1.43 -12.03 1.50
CA PRO A 208 0.58 -13.09 0.97
C PRO A 208 -0.76 -13.15 1.69
N ALA A 209 -1.82 -13.45 0.94
CA ALA A 209 -3.18 -13.47 1.45
C ALA A 209 -3.48 -14.73 2.28
N GLY A 210 -4.53 -14.65 3.11
CA GLY A 210 -5.19 -15.86 3.61
C GLY A 210 -5.18 -16.05 5.12
N ASN A 211 -4.67 -15.10 5.90
CA ASN A 211 -4.78 -15.11 7.36
C ASN A 211 -6.14 -14.53 7.79
N LEU A 212 -7.21 -15.21 7.42
CA LEU A 212 -8.60 -14.74 7.58
C LEU A 212 -9.11 -14.92 9.00
N ASP A 213 -8.59 -15.91 9.72
CA ASP A 213 -8.82 -16.10 11.14
C ASP A 213 -7.80 -15.25 11.94
N LEU A 214 -8.26 -14.08 12.39
CA LEU A 214 -7.40 -13.10 13.06
C LEU A 214 -7.01 -13.51 14.49
N ASP A 215 -7.63 -14.56 15.04
CA ASP A 215 -7.34 -15.09 16.38
C ASP A 215 -6.29 -16.22 16.35
N SER A 216 -5.93 -16.70 15.15
CA SER A 216 -4.95 -17.74 14.90
C SER A 216 -3.52 -17.18 14.82
N PRO A 217 -2.46 -17.97 15.10
CA PRO A 217 -1.05 -17.55 15.09
C PRO A 217 -0.47 -17.20 13.70
N GLY A 218 -1.29 -16.65 12.78
CA GLY A 218 -0.83 -16.13 11.51
C GLY A 218 -0.40 -17.22 10.53
N THR A 219 -1.04 -18.40 10.54
CA THR A 219 -0.76 -19.51 9.61
C THR A 219 -2.02 -19.88 8.85
N VAL A 220 -1.94 -19.92 7.51
CA VAL A 220 -3.09 -20.24 6.66
C VAL A 220 -3.44 -21.73 6.77
N ASN A 221 -4.62 -22.03 7.27
CA ASN A 221 -5.08 -23.41 7.50
C ASN A 221 -6.61 -23.55 7.37
N SER A 222 -7.15 -24.66 7.89
CA SER A 222 -8.58 -24.98 7.83
C SER A 222 -9.49 -23.98 8.55
N PHE A 223 -8.99 -23.27 9.57
CA PHE A 223 -9.75 -22.23 10.26
C PHE A 223 -9.97 -21.02 9.36
N ASP A 224 -8.95 -20.58 8.62
CA ASP A 224 -9.11 -19.51 7.62
C ASP A 224 -10.08 -19.90 6.51
N TYR A 225 -10.01 -21.16 6.05
CA TYR A 225 -10.98 -21.68 5.08
C TYR A 225 -12.40 -21.69 5.64
N SER A 226 -12.59 -21.96 6.93
CA SER A 226 -13.92 -21.93 7.55
C SER A 226 -14.53 -20.52 7.51
N VAL A 227 -13.72 -19.48 7.69
CA VAL A 227 -14.13 -18.07 7.55
C VAL A 227 -14.55 -17.80 6.11
N LEU A 228 -13.75 -18.21 5.13
CA LEU A 228 -14.06 -18.04 3.71
C LEU A 228 -15.37 -18.75 3.32
N LYS A 229 -15.52 -20.02 3.73
CA LYS A 229 -16.70 -20.85 3.45
C LYS A 229 -17.98 -20.29 4.06
N THR A 230 -17.91 -19.76 5.28
CA THR A 230 -19.08 -19.18 5.97
C THR A 230 -19.59 -17.92 5.26
N ASN A 231 -18.71 -17.22 4.54
CA ASN A 231 -19.04 -15.99 3.82
C ASN A 231 -19.18 -16.19 2.30
N TRP A 232 -19.26 -17.44 1.82
CA TRP A 232 -19.32 -17.75 0.40
C TRP A 232 -20.50 -17.07 -0.30
N ALA A 233 -20.25 -16.52 -1.49
CA ALA A 233 -21.18 -15.68 -2.26
C ALA A 233 -21.66 -14.40 -1.55
N GLY A 234 -21.06 -14.04 -0.42
CA GLY A 234 -21.29 -12.78 0.29
C GLY A 234 -20.29 -11.69 -0.09
N THR A 235 -20.36 -10.56 0.61
CA THR A 235 -19.53 -9.36 0.39
C THR A 235 -18.58 -9.08 1.56
N ASN A 236 -18.31 -10.10 2.39
CA ASN A 236 -17.52 -9.92 3.60
C ASN A 236 -16.08 -9.49 3.25
N ALA A 237 -15.71 -8.29 3.67
CA ALA A 237 -14.42 -7.67 3.37
C ALA A 237 -13.20 -8.49 3.86
N THR A 238 -13.33 -9.30 4.90
CA THR A 238 -12.25 -10.17 5.38
C THR A 238 -12.06 -11.35 4.44
N ALA A 239 -13.15 -11.97 3.97
CA ALA A 239 -13.11 -13.15 3.11
C ALA A 239 -13.00 -12.85 1.60
N ASP A 240 -13.40 -11.65 1.18
CA ASP A 240 -13.19 -11.10 -0.16
C ASP A 240 -11.74 -10.59 -0.25
N ILE A 241 -10.84 -11.51 -0.60
CA ILE A 241 -9.40 -11.32 -0.63
C ILE A 241 -9.02 -10.38 -1.79
N ASN A 242 -9.60 -10.62 -2.97
CA ASN A 242 -9.27 -9.86 -4.18
C ASN A 242 -10.04 -8.53 -4.31
N ARG A 243 -11.01 -8.30 -3.41
CA ARG A 243 -11.82 -7.07 -3.34
C ARG A 243 -12.58 -6.79 -4.62
N ASP A 244 -13.14 -7.83 -5.22
CA ASP A 244 -14.05 -7.72 -6.36
C ASP A 244 -15.53 -7.59 -5.95
N GLY A 245 -15.80 -7.62 -4.64
CA GLY A 245 -17.11 -7.45 -4.06
C GLY A 245 -17.88 -8.76 -3.85
N ILE A 246 -17.32 -9.93 -4.17
CA ILE A 246 -17.98 -11.22 -3.95
C ILE A 246 -16.99 -12.32 -3.54
N VAL A 247 -17.22 -12.94 -2.39
CA VAL A 247 -16.45 -14.10 -1.91
C VAL A 247 -16.72 -15.32 -2.78
N ASN A 248 -15.73 -15.81 -3.52
CA ASN A 248 -15.91 -16.91 -4.46
C ASN A 248 -14.64 -17.78 -4.64
N ALA A 249 -14.61 -18.56 -5.73
CA ALA A 249 -13.51 -19.47 -6.04
C ALA A 249 -12.16 -18.76 -6.30
N PHE A 250 -12.18 -17.50 -6.74
CA PHE A 250 -10.98 -16.69 -6.89
C PHE A 250 -10.33 -16.39 -5.53
N ASP A 251 -11.10 -16.03 -4.51
CA ASP A 251 -10.58 -15.85 -3.14
C ASP A 251 -10.02 -17.16 -2.59
N TYR A 252 -10.74 -18.26 -2.80
CA TYR A 252 -10.25 -19.58 -2.41
C TYR A 252 -8.91 -19.93 -3.07
N ASN A 253 -8.68 -19.54 -4.32
CA ASN A 253 -7.41 -19.78 -4.99
C ASN A 253 -6.24 -19.06 -4.30
N TYR A 254 -6.44 -17.82 -3.82
CA TYR A 254 -5.42 -17.11 -3.04
C TYR A 254 -5.15 -17.81 -1.70
N LEU A 255 -6.21 -18.20 -0.97
CA LEU A 255 -6.08 -18.95 0.27
C LEU A 255 -5.31 -20.28 0.07
N LYS A 256 -5.71 -21.05 -0.96
CA LYS A 256 -5.11 -22.35 -1.30
C LYS A 256 -3.64 -22.21 -1.72
N LYS A 257 -3.29 -21.16 -2.47
CA LYS A 257 -1.92 -20.88 -2.89
C LYS A 257 -0.98 -20.75 -1.69
N ASN A 258 -1.48 -20.21 -0.58
CA ASN A 258 -0.69 -19.94 0.62
C ASN A 258 -0.92 -20.95 1.74
N TRP A 259 -1.51 -22.11 1.44
CA TRP A 259 -1.83 -23.11 2.45
C TRP A 259 -0.57 -23.55 3.22
N PHE A 260 -0.67 -23.59 4.56
CA PHE A 260 0.44 -23.83 5.49
C PHE A 260 1.56 -22.79 5.49
N LEU A 261 1.42 -21.66 4.79
CA LEU A 261 2.34 -20.54 4.97
C LEU A 261 2.03 -19.83 6.29
N SER A 262 3.09 -19.41 6.97
CA SER A 262 3.03 -18.66 8.22
C SER A 262 3.51 -17.22 8.04
N SER A 263 3.09 -16.37 8.97
CA SER A 263 3.62 -15.03 9.15
C SER A 263 5.05 -15.10 9.66
N ASP A 264 5.90 -14.20 9.16
CA ASP A 264 7.20 -13.99 9.76
C ASP A 264 7.02 -13.38 11.16
N GLN A 265 8.00 -13.61 12.04
CA GLN A 265 8.03 -13.14 13.43
C GLN A 265 9.02 -11.99 13.62
#